data_AF-A0A1J8P3N2-F1
#
_entry.id   AF-A0A1J8P3N2-F1
#
_cell.length_a   1.000
_cell.length_b   1.000
_cell.length_c   1.000
_cell.angle_alpha   90.00
_cell.angle_beta   90.00
_cell.angle_gamma   90.00
#
_symmetry.space_group_name_H-M   'P 1'
#
loop_
_entity.id
_entity.type
_entity.pdbx_description
1 polymer ?
#
loop_
_entity_poly.entity_id
_entity_poly.type
_entity_poly.pdbx_seq_one_letter_code
_entity_poly.pdbx_strand_id
1 'polypeptide(L)'
;ITITATDAAGNASNKNIVINLENPFAITAPQAFNSRSVVTVVAQGFVMNGENVEDYSGFSVSSAGDVNGDGLDDLIVGAFGADPTSGDKAGKSFVVFGKTNATAIN
;
A
#
# COMPACT_ATOMS: atom_id res chain seq x y z
N ILE A 1 -5.62 15.06 -22.74
CA ILE A 1 -6.34 15.71 -23.86
C ILE A 1 -7.75 15.98 -23.37
N THR A 2 -8.22 17.23 -23.44
CA THR A 2 -9.61 17.57 -23.12
C THR A 2 -10.41 17.52 -24.43
N ILE A 3 -11.41 16.65 -24.53
CA ILE A 3 -12.43 16.78 -25.58
C ILE A 3 -13.52 17.69 -25.01
N THR A 4 -13.75 18.80 -25.69
CA THR A 4 -14.90 19.66 -25.46
C THR A 4 -15.95 19.33 -26.52
N ALA A 5 -17.08 18.78 -26.09
CA ALA A 5 -18.26 18.65 -26.95
C ALA A 5 -19.22 19.79 -26.63
N THR A 6 -19.62 20.55 -27.66
CA THR A 6 -20.55 21.67 -27.53
C THR A 6 -21.85 21.34 -28.25
N ASP A 7 -22.99 21.53 -27.59
CA ASP A 7 -24.30 21.37 -28.23
C ASP A 7 -24.68 22.60 -29.09
N ALA A 8 -25.80 22.53 -29.81
CA ALA A 8 -26.30 23.63 -30.63
C ALA A 8 -26.69 24.89 -29.83
N ALA A 9 -26.79 24.78 -28.49
CA ALA A 9 -27.06 25.89 -27.58
C ALA A 9 -25.77 26.48 -26.95
N GLY A 10 -24.60 25.92 -27.27
CA GLY A 10 -23.31 26.41 -26.76
C GLY A 10 -22.87 25.79 -25.43
N ASN A 11 -23.57 24.79 -24.89
CA ASN A 11 -23.18 24.16 -23.63
C ASN A 11 -22.02 23.17 -23.86
N ALA A 12 -20.94 23.33 -23.09
CA ALA A 12 -19.78 22.46 -23.15
C ALA A 12 -19.83 21.35 -22.09
N SER A 13 -19.64 20.09 -22.51
CA SER A 13 -19.32 18.99 -21.59
C SER A 13 -17.86 18.59 -21.76
N ASN A 14 -17.11 18.58 -20.66
CA ASN A 14 -15.74 18.10 -20.63
C ASN A 14 -15.71 16.65 -20.12
N LYS A 15 -14.93 15.78 -20.77
CA LYS A 15 -14.68 14.40 -20.35
C LYS A 15 -13.18 14.14 -20.27
N ASN A 16 -12.76 13.38 -19.26
CA ASN A 16 -11.38 12.94 -19.11
C ASN A 16 -11.14 11.73 -20.03
N ILE A 17 -10.04 11.76 -20.78
CA ILE A 17 -9.55 10.59 -21.53
C ILE A 17 -8.41 9.97 -20.75
N VAL A 18 -8.52 8.68 -20.49
CA VAL A 18 -7.43 7.86 -19.95
C VAL A 18 -6.61 7.34 -21.13
N ILE A 19 -5.30 7.58 -21.14
CA ILE A 19 -4.37 7.04 -22.14
C ILE A 19 -3.43 6.09 -21.40
N ASN A 20 -3.54 4.78 -21.68
CA ASN A 20 -2.62 3.78 -21.17
C ASN A 20 -1.40 3.75 -22.11
N LEU A 21 -0.22 4.08 -21.57
CA LEU A 21 1.04 3.97 -22.29
C LEU A 21 1.83 2.82 -21.69
N GLU A 22 2.31 1.94 -22.56
CA GLU A 22 3.23 0.88 -22.18
C GLU A 22 4.68 1.31 -22.49
N ASN A 23 5.61 0.89 -21.63
CA ASN A 23 7.04 1.14 -21.81
C ASN A 23 7.49 0.62 -23.20
N PRO A 24 8.21 1.40 -24.04
CA PRO A 24 9.08 2.54 -23.72
C PRO A 24 8.50 3.94 -23.99
N PHE A 25 7.19 4.08 -24.21
CA PHE A 25 6.61 5.38 -24.54
C PHE A 25 6.50 6.28 -23.30
N ALA A 26 7.21 7.42 -23.31
CA ALA A 26 7.16 8.44 -22.26
C ALA A 26 6.43 9.70 -22.74
N ILE A 27 5.66 10.34 -21.85
CA ILE A 27 5.06 11.65 -22.11
C ILE A 27 6.11 12.73 -21.86
N THR A 28 6.73 13.23 -22.92
CA THR A 28 7.69 14.33 -22.83
C THR A 28 6.96 15.67 -22.93
N ALA A 29 6.96 16.48 -21.86
CA ALA A 29 6.34 17.81 -21.85
C ALA A 29 7.15 18.78 -22.76
N PRO A 30 6.49 19.74 -23.45
CA PRO A 30 6.10 20.97 -22.76
C PRO A 30 4.73 21.47 -23.25
N GLN A 31 3.65 20.73 -23.01
CA GLN A 31 2.31 21.19 -23.40
C GLN A 31 1.42 21.21 -22.16
N ALA A 32 0.74 22.34 -21.95
CA ALA A 32 0.00 22.70 -20.74
C ALA A 32 -0.94 21.57 -20.27
N PHE A 33 -0.49 20.82 -19.27
CA PHE A 33 -1.34 19.93 -18.49
C PHE A 33 -1.92 20.75 -17.34
N ASN A 34 -3.16 21.20 -17.49
CA ASN A 34 -3.82 22.12 -16.56
C ASN A 34 -4.23 21.47 -15.22
N SER A 35 -3.87 20.21 -14.97
CA SER A 35 -3.90 19.61 -13.64
C SER A 35 -3.08 18.32 -13.63
N ARG A 36 -2.00 18.31 -12.84
CA ARG A 36 -1.29 17.10 -12.43
C ARG A 36 -1.77 16.78 -11.02
N SER A 37 -2.80 15.94 -10.87
CA SER A 37 -3.06 15.28 -9.59
C SER A 37 -2.01 14.18 -9.40
N VAL A 38 -0.77 14.58 -9.13
CA VAL A 38 0.18 13.66 -8.47
C VAL A 38 -0.18 13.70 -7.00
N VAL A 39 -1.06 12.78 -6.62
CA VAL A 39 -1.20 12.42 -5.21
C VAL A 39 0.09 11.69 -4.87
N THR A 40 1.05 12.42 -4.31
CA THR A 40 2.15 11.80 -3.59
C THR A 40 1.53 11.17 -2.34
N VAL A 41 1.20 9.89 -2.43
CA VAL A 41 0.87 9.11 -1.24
C VAL A 41 2.17 8.96 -0.47
N VAL A 42 2.40 9.85 0.50
CA VAL A 42 3.45 9.61 1.49
C VAL A 42 2.98 8.39 2.25
N ALA A 43 3.63 7.25 2.06
CA ALA A 43 3.33 6.05 2.83
C ALA A 43 3.60 6.38 4.30
N GLN A 44 2.54 6.68 5.05
CA GLN A 44 2.63 6.59 6.50
C GLN A 44 2.78 5.10 6.78
N GLY A 45 3.81 4.72 7.52
CA GLY A 45 3.97 3.33 7.96
C GLY A 45 2.75 2.85 8.74
N PHE A 46 2.78 1.59 9.18
CA PHE A 46 1.71 1.03 10.01
C PHE A 46 2.18 0.84 11.46
N VAL A 47 1.23 0.76 12.38
CA VAL A 47 1.45 0.38 13.78
C VAL A 47 0.91 -1.03 13.97
N MET A 48 1.68 -1.89 14.65
CA MET A 48 1.21 -3.17 15.16
C MET A 48 1.10 -3.07 16.67
N ASN A 49 -0.12 -3.24 17.19
CA ASN A 49 -0.36 -3.33 18.63
C ASN A 49 -0.21 -4.79 19.08
N GLY A 50 0.44 -5.01 20.23
CA GLY A 50 0.53 -6.34 20.83
C GLY A 50 -0.83 -6.86 21.28
N GLU A 51 -0.97 -8.19 21.33
CA GLU A 51 -2.22 -8.87 21.69
C GLU A 51 -2.56 -8.70 23.18
N ASN A 52 -1.61 -9.04 24.07
CA ASN A 52 -1.77 -8.89 25.52
C ASN A 52 -0.57 -8.19 26.17
N VAL A 53 -0.77 -7.77 27.43
CA VAL A 53 0.30 -7.26 28.28
C VAL A 53 1.36 -8.34 28.49
N GLU A 54 2.63 -7.97 28.52
CA GLU A 54 3.79 -8.88 28.71
C GLU A 54 4.03 -9.92 27.59
N ASP A 55 3.28 -9.90 26.49
CA ASP A 55 3.56 -10.77 25.33
C ASP A 55 4.87 -10.39 24.61
N TYR A 56 5.36 -9.16 24.84
CA TYR A 56 6.55 -8.58 24.20
C TYR A 56 6.51 -8.69 22.66
N SER A 57 5.36 -8.42 22.06
CA SER A 57 5.21 -8.34 20.60
C SER A 57 6.19 -7.33 20.01
N GLY A 58 6.89 -7.72 18.94
CA GLY A 58 7.90 -6.86 18.31
C GLY A 58 9.28 -6.92 18.97
N PHE A 59 9.52 -7.84 19.91
CA PHE A 59 10.84 -8.02 20.53
C PHE A 59 11.93 -8.34 19.50
N SER A 60 11.59 -9.12 18.47
CA SER A 60 12.46 -9.38 17.32
C SER A 60 11.69 -9.24 16.02
N VAL A 61 12.35 -8.67 15.01
CA VAL A 61 11.81 -8.47 13.66
C VAL A 61 12.88 -8.80 12.63
N SER A 62 12.51 -9.53 11.58
CA SER A 62 13.38 -9.81 10.43
C SER A 62 12.57 -9.80 9.13
N SER A 63 13.27 -9.61 8.01
CA SER A 63 12.72 -9.96 6.69
C SER A 63 12.48 -11.47 6.64
N ALA A 64 11.35 -11.87 6.05
CA ALA A 64 10.98 -13.26 5.80
C ALA A 64 11.06 -13.63 4.30
N GLY A 65 11.26 -12.65 3.42
CA GLY A 65 11.02 -12.79 1.97
C GLY A 65 9.53 -12.93 1.65
N ASP A 66 9.20 -13.21 0.40
CA ASP A 66 7.82 -13.51 -0.02
C ASP A 66 7.45 -14.95 0.36
N VAL A 67 6.73 -15.14 1.47
CA VAL A 67 6.39 -16.49 1.95
C VAL A 67 5.04 -16.99 1.42
N ASN A 68 4.22 -16.13 0.85
CA ASN A 68 2.88 -16.46 0.35
C ASN A 68 2.79 -16.52 -1.19
N GLY A 69 3.84 -16.09 -1.90
CA GLY A 69 3.96 -16.13 -3.35
C GLY A 69 3.26 -14.98 -4.09
N ASP A 70 3.00 -13.85 -3.42
CA ASP A 70 2.32 -12.68 -4.02
C ASP A 70 3.28 -11.68 -4.70
N GLY A 71 4.59 -11.93 -4.61
CA GLY A 71 5.66 -11.10 -5.16
C GLY A 71 6.09 -9.95 -4.27
N LEU A 72 5.65 -9.89 -3.01
CA LEU A 72 6.01 -8.87 -2.03
C LEU A 72 6.79 -9.49 -0.86
N ASP A 73 7.85 -8.82 -0.41
CA ASP A 73 8.59 -9.28 0.77
C ASP A 73 7.76 -9.11 2.05
N ASP A 74 7.75 -10.17 2.87
CA ASP A 74 7.06 -10.23 4.15
C ASP A 74 8.01 -10.00 5.33
N LEU A 75 7.43 -9.78 6.51
CA LEU A 75 8.15 -9.67 7.79
C LEU A 75 7.74 -10.79 8.74
N ILE A 76 8.70 -11.27 9.53
CA ILE A 76 8.44 -12.12 10.69
C ILE A 76 8.66 -11.33 11.99
N VAL A 77 7.71 -11.45 12.91
CA VAL A 77 7.69 -10.73 14.20
C VAL A 77 7.56 -11.73 15.35
N GLY A 78 8.48 -11.66 16.31
CA GLY A 78 8.46 -12.48 17.52
C GLY A 78 7.75 -11.81 18.70
N ALA A 79 6.99 -12.61 19.45
CA ALA A 79 6.40 -12.27 20.74
C ALA A 79 6.74 -13.40 21.74
N PHE A 80 7.95 -13.33 22.33
CA PHE A 80 8.49 -14.44 23.12
C PHE A 80 7.76 -14.65 24.46
N GLY A 81 7.14 -13.60 25.00
CA GLY A 81 6.38 -13.67 26.24
C GLY A 81 4.95 -14.16 26.07
N ALA A 82 4.49 -14.32 24.82
CA ALA A 82 3.12 -14.73 24.57
C ALA A 82 2.85 -16.15 25.08
N ASP A 83 1.69 -16.31 25.72
CA ASP A 83 1.21 -17.57 26.27
C ASP A 83 0.24 -18.23 25.25
N PRO A 84 0.70 -19.15 24.39
CA PRO A 84 -0.20 -19.97 23.60
C PRO A 84 -0.90 -21.02 24.48
N THR A 85 -1.95 -21.64 23.95
CA THR A 85 -2.71 -22.71 24.63
C THR A 85 -1.87 -23.92 25.05
N SER A 86 -0.64 -24.04 24.55
CA SER A 86 0.29 -25.13 24.81
C SER A 86 1.26 -24.90 25.99
N GLY A 87 1.22 -23.74 26.66
CA GLY A 87 2.00 -23.48 27.88
C GLY A 87 2.50 -22.04 28.03
N ASP A 88 2.89 -21.68 29.26
CA ASP A 88 3.37 -20.36 29.63
C ASP A 88 4.68 -19.99 28.88
N LYS A 89 4.72 -18.78 28.31
CA LYS A 89 5.83 -18.14 27.60
C LYS A 89 6.47 -19.02 26.53
N ALA A 90 5.68 -19.91 25.92
CA ALA A 90 6.13 -20.69 24.78
C ALA A 90 6.35 -19.82 23.53
N GLY A 91 5.79 -18.60 23.53
CA GLY A 91 5.98 -17.58 22.50
C GLY A 91 5.07 -17.77 21.29
N LYS A 92 4.84 -16.68 20.57
CA LYS A 92 4.17 -16.65 19.27
C LYS A 92 5.07 -15.98 18.23
N SER A 93 4.91 -16.40 16.98
CA SER A 93 5.52 -15.74 15.82
C SER A 93 4.43 -15.38 14.82
N PHE A 94 4.51 -14.17 14.29
CA PHE A 94 3.54 -13.63 13.35
C PHE A 94 4.23 -13.32 12.02
N VAL A 95 3.54 -13.57 10.91
CA VAL A 95 3.96 -13.12 9.58
C VAL A 95 3.10 -11.92 9.20
N VAL A 96 3.74 -10.83 8.82
CA VAL A 96 3.07 -9.64 8.28
C VAL A 96 3.25 -9.64 6.78
N PHE A 97 2.16 -9.91 6.05
CA PHE A 97 2.23 -9.92 4.60
C PHE A 97 2.42 -8.52 4.02
N GLY A 98 3.37 -8.42 3.11
CA GLY A 98 3.64 -7.24 2.29
C GLY A 98 2.38 -6.78 1.55
N LYS A 99 2.25 -5.47 1.33
CA LYS A 99 1.09 -4.88 0.66
C LYS A 99 1.50 -3.67 -0.18
N THR A 100 0.84 -3.51 -1.32
CA THR A 100 1.03 -2.37 -2.23
C THR A 100 0.06 -1.22 -1.99
N ASN A 101 -1.00 -1.45 -1.22
CA ASN A 101 -1.99 -0.45 -0.89
C ASN A 101 -1.65 0.27 0.43
N ALA A 102 -1.74 1.60 0.43
CA ALA A 102 -1.51 2.45 1.60
C ALA A 102 -2.68 2.44 2.62
N THR A 103 -3.56 1.44 2.54
CA THR A 103 -4.63 1.28 3.51
C THR A 103 -4.01 0.83 4.83
N ALA A 104 -4.30 1.58 5.90
CA ALA A 104 -3.79 1.24 7.22
C ALA A 104 -4.16 -0.21 7.59
N ILE A 105 -3.19 -0.96 8.09
CA ILE A 105 -3.43 -2.23 8.76
C ILE A 105 -4.19 -1.89 10.04
N ASN A 106 -5.41 -2.42 10.19
CA ASN A 106 -6.23 -2.26 11.41
C ASN A 106 -5.92 -3.38 12.39
#